data_AF-A0A3D8S0G4-F1
#
_entry.id   AF-A0A3D8S0G4-F1
#
_cell.length_a   1.000
_cell.length_b   1.000
_cell.length_c   1.000
_cell.angle_alpha   90.00
_cell.angle_beta   90.00
_cell.angle_gamma   90.00
#
_symmetry.space_group_name_H-M   'P 1'
#
loop_
_entity.id
_entity.type
_entity.pdbx_description
1 polymer ?
#
loop_
_entity_poly.entity_id
_entity_poly.type
_entity_poly.pdbx_seq_one_letter_code
_entity_poly.pdbx_strand_id
1 'polypeptide(L)'
;MLLDEDPATLIHHTVGNFNIQPDKLAISRINESLSTLQQARDLRVREAESALKKLSRQLTTLHNHHDELVSSNSSAAHASEIATLDTKKFRIAKTANDLEIESERLSSQLADLQAKLQELELQGVDGRDMAKRPQVEDETSLKLKVYRSLGIDIERENGEYSKAIIRNAQKGDLHVVNMDSKFSKFFYANYFWNTL
;
A
#
# COMPACT_ATOMS: atom_id res chain seq x y z
N MET A 1 91.79 56.40 77.16
CA MET A 1 90.77 55.38 77.44
C MET A 1 89.85 55.40 76.22
N LEU A 2 89.92 54.38 75.36
CA LEU A 2 89.44 54.44 73.97
C LEU A 2 87.93 54.08 73.81
N LEU A 3 87.17 54.07 74.90
CA LEU A 3 85.74 53.78 74.90
C LEU A 3 85.06 54.74 75.89
N ASP A 4 84.18 55.60 75.38
CA ASP A 4 83.44 56.62 76.15
C ASP A 4 82.28 56.04 76.97
N GLU A 5 81.93 54.76 76.78
CA GLU A 5 80.89 54.05 77.54
C GLU A 5 81.44 52.78 78.18
N ASP A 6 80.95 52.47 79.38
CA ASP A 6 81.25 51.22 80.08
C ASP A 6 80.72 50.02 79.27
N PRO A 7 81.57 49.08 78.82
CA PRO A 7 81.17 47.96 77.97
C PRO A 7 80.05 47.11 78.57
N ALA A 8 79.91 47.06 79.90
CA ALA A 8 78.79 46.38 80.55
C ALA A 8 77.43 47.00 80.16
N THR A 9 77.36 48.33 80.02
CA THR A 9 76.13 49.05 79.66
C THR A 9 75.71 48.76 78.22
N LEU A 10 76.68 48.70 77.30
CA LEU A 10 76.43 48.33 75.91
C LEU A 10 75.95 46.87 75.78
N ILE A 11 76.53 45.95 76.55
CA ILE A 11 76.08 44.55 76.59
C ILE A 11 74.65 44.47 77.14
N HIS A 12 74.32 45.18 78.23
CA HIS A 12 72.95 45.21 78.75
C HIS A 12 71.94 45.81 77.77
N HIS A 13 72.32 46.89 77.06
CA HIS A 13 71.45 47.51 76.04
C HIS A 13 71.22 46.59 74.84
N THR A 14 72.27 45.89 74.37
CA THR A 14 72.13 44.91 73.28
C THR A 14 71.28 43.71 73.69
N VAL A 15 71.42 43.19 74.90
CA VAL A 15 70.59 42.09 75.42
C VAL A 15 69.13 42.54 75.60
N GLY A 16 68.89 43.75 76.11
CA GLY A 16 67.54 44.29 76.29
C GLY A 16 66.81 44.56 74.98
N ASN A 17 67.54 45.00 73.95
CA ASN A 17 66.97 45.24 72.61
C ASN A 17 66.86 43.97 71.75
N PHE A 18 67.47 42.86 72.15
CA PHE A 18 67.38 41.59 71.44
C PHE A 18 66.05 40.90 71.75
N ASN A 19 65.00 41.31 71.05
CA ASN A 19 63.64 40.81 71.28
C ASN A 19 63.39 39.50 70.51
N ILE A 20 63.44 38.37 71.21
CA ILE A 20 63.26 37.01 70.65
C ILE A 20 61.78 36.66 70.41
N GLN A 21 60.86 37.31 71.14
CA GLN A 21 59.44 36.99 71.07
C GLN A 21 58.79 37.21 69.70
N PRO A 22 58.98 38.34 68.99
CA PRO A 22 58.40 38.54 67.66
C PRO A 22 58.87 37.49 66.65
N ASP A 23 60.13 37.06 66.73
CA ASP A 23 60.69 36.03 65.86
C ASP A 23 60.07 34.66 66.16
N LYS A 24 59.91 34.32 67.43
CA LYS A 24 59.21 33.08 67.85
C LYS A 24 57.76 33.07 67.34
N LEU A 25 57.06 34.20 67.43
CA LEU A 25 55.71 34.35 66.88
C LEU A 25 55.69 34.27 65.36
N ALA A 26 56.69 34.83 64.67
CA ALA A 26 56.83 34.70 63.22
C ALA A 26 57.02 33.24 62.81
N ILE A 27 57.90 32.49 63.49
CA ILE A 27 58.11 31.06 63.24
C ILE A 27 56.80 30.27 63.47
N SER A 28 56.06 30.56 64.54
CA SER A 28 54.77 29.91 64.80
C SER A 28 53.77 30.15 63.66
N ARG A 29 53.66 31.40 63.18
CA ARG A 29 52.79 31.75 62.04
C ARG A 29 53.20 31.08 60.74
N ILE A 30 54.52 30.97 60.49
CA ILE A 30 55.06 30.28 59.32
C ILE A 30 54.69 28.80 59.37
N ASN A 31 54.85 28.14 60.52
CA ASN A 31 54.50 26.73 60.68
C ASN A 31 53.01 26.48 60.47
N GLU A 32 52.15 27.36 60.98
CA GLU A 32 50.71 27.29 60.73
C GLU A 32 50.39 27.45 59.23
N SER A 33 51.01 28.44 58.57
CA SER A 33 50.87 28.67 57.13
C SER A 33 51.36 27.48 56.31
N LEU A 34 52.43 26.81 56.74
CA LEU A 34 52.98 25.64 56.07
C LEU A 34 52.06 24.42 56.25
N SER A 35 51.49 24.24 57.44
CA SER A 35 50.50 23.20 57.72
C SER A 35 49.23 23.39 56.88
N THR A 36 48.69 24.60 56.79
CA THR A 36 47.50 24.88 55.96
C THR A 36 47.80 24.69 54.47
N LEU A 37 48.97 25.13 54.00
CA LEU A 37 49.42 24.90 52.63
C LEU A 37 49.54 23.40 52.31
N GLN A 38 50.09 22.62 53.23
CA GLN A 38 50.24 21.17 53.05
C GLN A 38 48.88 20.48 52.97
N GLN A 39 47.93 20.84 53.85
CA GLN A 39 46.56 20.32 53.79
C GLN A 39 45.86 20.66 52.48
N ALA A 40 46.01 21.90 51.98
CA ALA A 40 45.46 22.32 50.71
C ALA A 40 46.07 21.57 49.53
N ARG A 41 47.39 21.32 49.58
CA ARG A 41 48.10 20.52 48.57
C ARG A 41 47.62 19.07 48.57
N ASP A 42 47.48 18.46 49.74
CA ASP A 42 47.03 17.07 49.86
C ASP A 42 45.57 16.91 49.39
N LEU A 43 44.73 17.93 49.58
CA LEU A 43 43.38 17.95 49.01
C LEU A 43 43.42 18.03 47.48
N ARG A 44 44.20 18.96 46.92
CA ARG A 44 44.35 19.12 45.46
C ARG A 44 44.90 17.86 44.79
N VAL A 45 45.88 17.20 45.41
CA VAL A 45 46.45 15.94 44.90
C VAL A 45 45.38 14.85 44.87
N ARG A 46 44.63 14.66 45.97
CA ARG A 46 43.56 13.67 46.03
C ARG A 46 42.44 13.93 45.01
N GLU A 47 42.07 15.19 44.81
CA GLU A 47 41.10 15.58 43.78
C GLU A 47 41.61 15.24 42.36
N ALA A 48 42.86 15.58 42.05
CA ALA A 48 43.47 15.28 40.77
C ALA A 48 43.60 13.77 40.53
N GLU A 49 44.01 12.99 41.52
CA GLU A 49 44.09 11.53 41.45
C GLU A 49 42.72 10.88 41.22
N SER A 50 41.68 11.37 41.91
CA SER A 50 40.31 10.91 41.71
C SER A 50 39.81 11.20 40.30
N ALA A 51 40.06 12.42 39.79
CA ALA A 51 39.73 12.80 38.43
C ALA A 51 40.47 11.94 37.39
N LEU A 52 41.77 11.72 37.59
CA LEU A 52 42.59 10.87 36.73
C LEU A 52 42.07 9.43 36.70
N LYS A 53 41.73 8.87 37.85
CA LYS A 53 41.17 7.51 37.95
C LYS A 53 39.82 7.39 37.25
N LYS A 54 38.97 8.42 37.34
CA LYS A 54 37.69 8.46 36.62
C LYS A 54 37.91 8.52 35.10
N LEU A 55 38.79 9.41 34.65
CA LEU A 55 39.09 9.58 33.23
C LEU A 55 39.76 8.32 32.64
N SER A 56 40.67 7.70 33.38
CA SER A 56 41.30 6.43 32.99
C SER A 56 40.27 5.32 32.80
N ARG A 57 39.31 5.17 33.73
CA ARG A 57 38.20 4.21 33.57
C ARG A 57 37.36 4.51 32.33
N GLN A 58 37.02 5.78 32.10
CA GLN A 58 36.26 6.20 30.91
C GLN A 58 37.01 5.88 29.62
N LEU A 59 38.31 6.17 29.58
CA LEU A 59 39.17 5.86 28.43
C LEU A 59 39.16 4.35 28.17
N THR A 60 39.37 3.51 29.19
CA THR A 60 39.31 2.05 29.02
C THR A 60 37.95 1.59 28.49
N THR A 61 36.84 2.14 28.98
CA THR A 61 35.51 1.77 28.46
C THR A 61 35.30 2.19 27.00
N LEU A 62 35.74 3.40 26.63
CA LEU A 62 35.65 3.89 25.25
C LEU A 62 36.55 3.11 24.31
N HIS A 63 37.74 2.75 24.76
CA HIS A 63 38.69 1.97 23.97
C HIS A 63 38.14 0.56 23.72
N ASN A 64 37.64 -0.13 24.75
CA ASN A 64 37.01 -1.42 24.59
C ASN A 64 35.80 -1.36 23.65
N HIS A 65 34.97 -0.31 23.77
CA HIS A 65 33.83 -0.12 22.87
C HIS A 65 34.26 0.14 21.43
N HIS A 66 35.31 0.93 21.23
CA HIS A 66 35.89 1.15 19.91
C HIS A 66 36.41 -0.15 19.30
N ASP A 67 37.14 -0.96 20.07
CA ASP A 67 37.69 -2.22 19.59
C ASP A 67 36.58 -3.25 19.29
N GLU A 68 35.51 -3.26 20.08
CA GLU A 68 34.29 -4.03 19.80
C GLU A 68 33.61 -3.57 18.50
N LEU A 69 33.47 -2.26 18.28
CA LEU A 69 32.91 -1.71 17.04
C LEU A 69 33.79 -1.98 15.82
N VAL A 70 35.11 -1.89 15.95
CA VAL A 70 36.05 -2.17 14.86
C VAL A 70 36.06 -3.67 14.53
N SER A 71 36.02 -4.53 15.54
CA SER A 71 35.99 -5.98 15.33
C SER A 71 34.65 -6.45 14.76
N SER A 72 33.52 -5.92 15.22
CA SER A 72 32.19 -6.21 14.67
C SER A 72 32.02 -5.67 13.26
N ASN A 73 32.55 -4.48 12.98
CA ASN A 73 32.43 -3.83 11.68
C ASN A 73 33.72 -3.97 10.87
N SER A 74 34.09 -5.21 10.52
CA SER A 74 35.15 -5.39 9.53
C SER A 74 34.64 -4.84 8.18
N SER A 75 35.26 -3.76 7.71
CA SER A 75 34.84 -3.06 6.48
C SER A 75 34.73 -4.01 5.28
N ALA A 76 35.57 -5.06 5.24
CA ALA A 76 35.52 -6.10 4.23
C ALA A 76 34.27 -7.01 4.35
N ALA A 77 33.87 -7.43 5.56
CA ALA A 77 32.64 -8.22 5.73
C ALA A 77 31.40 -7.39 5.39
N HIS A 78 31.37 -6.12 5.81
CA HIS A 78 30.27 -5.21 5.49
C HIS A 78 30.14 -4.96 3.98
N ALA A 79 31.27 -4.74 3.28
CA ALA A 79 31.26 -4.60 1.83
C ALA A 79 30.79 -5.88 1.12
N SER A 80 31.21 -7.05 1.61
CA SER A 80 30.72 -8.34 1.10
C SER A 80 29.22 -8.50 1.33
N GLU A 81 28.72 -8.15 2.52
CA GLU A 81 27.29 -8.24 2.85
C GLU A 81 26.46 -7.31 1.96
N ILE A 82 26.89 -6.07 1.75
CA ILE A 82 26.26 -5.14 0.81
C ILE A 82 26.18 -5.75 -0.60
N ALA A 83 27.29 -6.30 -1.12
CA ALA A 83 27.30 -6.91 -2.44
C ALA A 83 26.31 -8.10 -2.54
N THR A 84 26.19 -8.91 -1.48
CA THR A 84 25.19 -10.00 -1.46
C THR A 84 23.77 -9.49 -1.43
N LEU A 85 23.49 -8.41 -0.68
CA LEU A 85 22.18 -7.77 -0.60
C LEU A 85 21.80 -7.13 -1.93
N ASP A 86 22.74 -6.47 -2.61
CA ASP A 86 22.51 -5.91 -3.94
C ASP A 86 22.18 -7.01 -4.94
N THR A 87 22.91 -8.13 -4.91
CA THR A 87 22.61 -9.29 -5.76
C THR A 87 21.21 -9.84 -5.48
N LYS A 88 20.81 -9.94 -4.20
CA LYS A 88 19.45 -10.37 -3.82
C LYS A 88 18.39 -9.38 -4.28
N LYS A 89 18.64 -8.08 -4.12
CA LYS A 89 17.75 -7.00 -4.60
C LYS A 89 17.52 -7.11 -6.10
N PHE A 90 18.57 -7.30 -6.90
CA PHE A 90 18.44 -7.49 -8.35
C PHE A 90 17.65 -8.77 -8.71
N ARG A 91 17.88 -9.88 -8.01
CA ARG A 91 17.11 -11.11 -8.22
C ARG A 91 15.63 -10.94 -7.91
N ILE A 92 15.31 -10.32 -6.77
CA ILE A 92 13.93 -10.06 -6.34
C ILE A 92 13.23 -9.13 -7.33
N ALA A 93 13.89 -8.04 -7.74
CA ALA A 93 13.35 -7.12 -8.73
C ALA A 93 13.06 -7.83 -10.06
N LYS A 94 13.98 -8.71 -10.53
CA LYS A 94 13.74 -9.51 -11.72
C LYS A 94 12.55 -10.45 -11.56
N THR A 95 12.47 -11.18 -10.45
CA THR A 95 11.34 -12.10 -10.22
C THR A 95 10.01 -11.37 -10.09
N ALA A 96 10.00 -10.18 -9.50
CA ALA A 96 8.80 -9.35 -9.43
C ALA A 96 8.35 -8.90 -10.82
N ASN A 97 9.29 -8.42 -11.65
CA ASN A 97 9.00 -8.04 -13.03
C ASN A 97 8.50 -9.23 -13.88
N ASP A 98 9.10 -10.42 -13.73
CA ASP A 98 8.65 -11.62 -14.43
C ASP A 98 7.21 -12.01 -14.00
N LEU A 99 6.89 -11.88 -12.71
CA LEU A 99 5.54 -12.11 -12.18
C LEU A 99 4.52 -11.05 -12.63
N GLU A 100 4.92 -9.78 -12.75
CA GLU A 100 4.09 -8.70 -13.27
C GLU A 100 3.71 -8.96 -14.73
N ILE A 101 4.68 -9.34 -15.57
CA ILE A 101 4.43 -9.70 -16.98
C ILE A 101 3.46 -10.87 -17.08
N GLU A 102 3.65 -11.91 -16.25
CA GLU A 102 2.77 -13.07 -16.25
C GLU A 102 1.36 -12.73 -15.75
N SER A 103 1.24 -11.85 -14.76
CA SER A 103 -0.04 -11.33 -14.27
C SER A 103 -0.79 -10.55 -15.36
N GLU A 104 -0.10 -9.68 -16.09
CA GLU A 104 -0.70 -8.96 -17.22
C GLU A 104 -1.16 -9.91 -18.32
N ARG A 105 -0.35 -10.94 -18.63
CA ARG A 105 -0.70 -12.00 -19.59
C ARG A 105 -1.94 -12.79 -19.17
N LEU A 106 -2.02 -13.18 -17.90
CA LEU A 106 -3.19 -13.91 -17.38
C LEU A 106 -4.42 -13.00 -17.33
N SER A 107 -4.26 -11.72 -16.98
CA SER A 107 -5.35 -10.74 -16.98
C SER A 107 -5.94 -10.52 -18.36
N SER A 108 -5.11 -10.46 -19.41
CA SER A 108 -5.61 -10.32 -20.78
C SER A 108 -6.35 -11.59 -21.24
N GLN A 109 -5.82 -12.77 -20.93
CA GLN A 109 -6.51 -14.04 -21.21
C GLN A 109 -7.86 -14.15 -20.49
N LEU A 110 -7.94 -13.67 -19.24
CA LEU A 110 -9.17 -13.64 -18.47
C LEU A 110 -10.20 -12.72 -19.14
N ALA A 111 -9.79 -11.52 -19.54
CA ALA A 111 -10.65 -10.58 -20.25
C ALA A 111 -11.18 -11.15 -21.58
N ASP A 112 -10.32 -11.81 -22.37
CA ASP A 112 -10.72 -12.46 -23.62
C ASP A 112 -11.73 -13.59 -23.38
N LEU A 113 -11.52 -14.41 -22.35
CA LEU A 113 -12.45 -15.49 -21.99
C LEU A 113 -13.78 -14.95 -21.46
N GLN A 114 -13.77 -13.87 -20.68
CA GLN A 114 -14.99 -13.19 -20.24
C GLN A 114 -15.78 -12.62 -21.41
N ALA A 115 -15.10 -11.99 -22.37
CA ALA A 115 -15.75 -11.48 -23.58
C ALA A 115 -16.41 -12.61 -24.40
N LYS A 116 -15.71 -13.74 -24.59
CA LYS A 116 -16.26 -14.92 -25.26
C LYS A 116 -17.44 -15.53 -24.50
N LEU A 117 -17.35 -15.60 -23.18
CA LEU A 117 -18.42 -16.11 -22.34
C LEU A 117 -19.66 -15.21 -22.46
N GLN A 118 -19.48 -13.89 -22.42
CA GLN A 118 -20.56 -12.94 -22.62
C GLN A 118 -21.19 -13.05 -24.02
N GLU A 119 -20.38 -13.25 -25.07
CA GLU A 119 -20.87 -13.52 -26.43
C GLU A 119 -21.74 -14.79 -26.49
N LEU A 120 -21.30 -15.87 -25.84
CA LEU A 120 -22.04 -17.13 -25.76
C LEU A 120 -23.34 -17.00 -24.94
N GLU A 121 -23.30 -16.27 -23.83
CA GLU A 121 -24.50 -15.97 -23.03
C GLU A 121 -25.53 -15.18 -23.82
N LEU A 122 -25.09 -14.22 -24.65
CA LEU A 122 -25.94 -13.48 -25.59
C LEU A 122 -26.50 -14.37 -26.71
N GLN A 123 -25.74 -15.37 -27.17
CA GLN A 123 -26.18 -16.32 -28.19
C GLN A 123 -27.22 -17.33 -27.66
N GLY A 124 -27.25 -17.60 -26.35
CA GLY A 124 -28.24 -18.48 -25.72
C GLY A 124 -28.08 -19.98 -26.08
N VAL A 125 -28.84 -20.85 -25.41
CA VAL A 125 -28.75 -22.32 -25.53
C VAL A 125 -29.22 -22.83 -26.91
N ASP A 126 -30.03 -22.05 -27.62
CA ASP A 126 -30.45 -22.33 -28.99
C ASP A 126 -29.45 -21.73 -29.99
N GLY A 127 -28.30 -22.39 -30.17
CA GLY A 127 -27.30 -22.09 -31.19
C GLY A 127 -27.80 -22.29 -32.63
N ARG A 128 -28.93 -21.66 -32.99
CA ARG A 128 -29.56 -21.64 -34.30
C ARG A 128 -30.09 -20.24 -34.60
N ASP A 129 -29.32 -19.50 -35.39
CA ASP A 129 -29.79 -18.41 -36.26
C ASP A 129 -30.75 -17.34 -35.65
N MET A 130 -30.46 -16.82 -34.46
CA MET A 130 -31.21 -15.67 -33.93
C MET A 130 -30.67 -14.30 -34.42
N ALA A 131 -29.47 -14.25 -35.00
CA ALA A 131 -28.89 -13.01 -35.53
C ALA A 131 -29.51 -12.56 -36.88
N LYS A 132 -30.44 -13.33 -37.46
CA LYS A 132 -31.10 -13.03 -38.75
C LYS A 132 -32.60 -13.34 -38.75
N ARG A 133 -33.33 -13.06 -37.66
CA ARG A 133 -34.81 -12.92 -37.79
C ARG A 133 -35.15 -11.45 -37.97
N PRO A 134 -35.42 -10.99 -39.21
CA PRO A 134 -35.96 -9.65 -39.40
C PRO A 134 -37.38 -9.64 -38.83
N GLN A 135 -37.74 -8.48 -38.31
CA GLN A 135 -38.99 -8.00 -37.72
C GLN A 135 -40.29 -8.23 -38.56
N VAL A 136 -40.24 -9.11 -39.56
CA VAL A 136 -41.25 -9.35 -40.62
C VAL A 136 -42.20 -10.51 -40.28
N GLU A 137 -41.94 -11.30 -39.23
CA GLU A 137 -42.89 -12.34 -38.77
C GLU A 137 -44.18 -11.77 -38.15
N ASP A 138 -44.35 -10.44 -38.03
CA ASP A 138 -45.51 -9.83 -37.39
C ASP A 138 -46.47 -9.07 -38.33
N GLU A 139 -46.23 -8.99 -39.64
CA GLU A 139 -47.23 -8.37 -40.54
C GLU A 139 -48.23 -9.40 -41.08
N THR A 140 -47.73 -10.53 -41.59
CA THR A 140 -48.57 -11.59 -42.18
C THR A 140 -49.33 -12.37 -41.12
N SER A 141 -48.68 -12.67 -40.00
CA SER A 141 -49.31 -13.33 -38.84
C SER A 141 -50.37 -12.44 -38.19
N LEU A 142 -50.12 -11.13 -38.10
CA LEU A 142 -51.08 -10.16 -37.57
C LEU A 142 -52.25 -9.95 -38.53
N LYS A 143 -52.01 -9.85 -39.85
CA LYS A 143 -53.08 -9.87 -40.86
C LYS A 143 -53.92 -11.15 -40.77
N LEU A 144 -53.28 -12.31 -40.63
CA LEU A 144 -53.97 -13.60 -40.44
C LEU A 144 -54.81 -13.61 -39.15
N LYS A 145 -54.29 -13.04 -38.05
CA LYS A 145 -55.02 -12.91 -36.78
C LYS A 145 -56.24 -11.99 -36.92
N VAL A 146 -56.13 -10.89 -37.65
CA VAL A 146 -57.24 -9.99 -37.96
C VAL A 146 -58.30 -10.71 -38.79
N TYR A 147 -57.94 -11.38 -39.89
CA TYR A 147 -58.90 -12.12 -40.72
C TYR A 147 -59.58 -13.27 -39.96
N ARG A 148 -58.86 -13.95 -39.06
CA ARG A 148 -59.44 -14.96 -38.18
C ARG A 148 -60.39 -14.36 -37.14
N SER A 149 -60.07 -13.18 -36.61
CA SER A 149 -60.95 -12.46 -35.68
C SER A 149 -62.25 -11.96 -36.34
N LEU A 150 -62.21 -11.70 -37.65
CA LEU A 150 -63.39 -11.40 -38.47
C LEU A 150 -64.26 -12.64 -38.75
N GLY A 151 -63.88 -13.82 -38.25
CA GLY A 151 -64.68 -15.05 -38.37
C GLY A 151 -64.46 -15.82 -39.68
N ILE A 152 -63.40 -15.50 -40.44
CA ILE A 152 -63.03 -16.21 -41.67
C ILE A 152 -61.97 -17.25 -41.32
N ASP A 153 -62.32 -18.53 -41.39
CA ASP A 153 -61.37 -19.64 -41.32
C ASP A 153 -61.28 -20.35 -42.67
N ILE A 154 -60.09 -20.84 -43.00
CA ILE A 154 -59.84 -21.54 -44.27
C ILE A 154 -59.33 -22.94 -43.94
N GLU A 155 -60.02 -23.95 -44.44
CA GLU A 155 -59.60 -25.34 -44.37
C GLU A 155 -58.82 -25.72 -45.64
N ARG A 156 -57.73 -26.45 -45.44
CA ARG A 156 -56.99 -27.09 -46.53
C ARG A 156 -57.32 -28.57 -46.56
N GLU A 157 -57.65 -29.07 -47.73
CA GLU A 157 -57.84 -30.50 -47.98
C GLU A 157 -56.86 -30.90 -49.10
N ASN A 158 -56.02 -31.90 -48.86
CA ASN A 158 -55.00 -32.38 -49.82
C ASN A 158 -54.02 -31.32 -50.36
N GLY A 159 -53.72 -30.29 -49.57
CA GLY A 159 -52.71 -29.27 -49.92
C GLY A 159 -53.22 -28.09 -50.75
N GLU A 160 -54.47 -28.12 -51.21
CA GLU A 160 -55.14 -26.98 -51.84
C GLU A 160 -56.17 -26.33 -50.88
N TYR A 161 -56.35 -25.01 -50.99
CA TYR A 161 -57.30 -24.26 -50.16
C TYR A 161 -58.71 -24.40 -50.73
N SER A 162 -59.39 -25.49 -50.42
CA SER A 162 -60.67 -25.83 -51.05
C SER A 162 -61.89 -25.31 -50.31
N LYS A 163 -61.80 -24.91 -49.02
CA LYS A 163 -62.99 -24.52 -48.25
C LYS A 163 -62.74 -23.32 -47.36
N ALA A 164 -63.61 -22.32 -47.44
CA ALA A 164 -63.66 -21.18 -46.54
C ALA A 164 -64.94 -21.23 -45.70
N ILE A 165 -64.80 -21.03 -44.39
CA ILE A 165 -65.88 -21.02 -43.41
C ILE A 165 -65.98 -19.60 -42.88
N ILE A 166 -67.14 -18.96 -43.07
CA ILE A 166 -67.40 -17.60 -42.60
C ILE A 166 -68.45 -17.68 -41.51
N ARG A 167 -68.10 -17.14 -40.34
CA ARG A 167 -68.95 -17.10 -39.15
C ARG A 167 -69.38 -15.67 -38.88
N ASN A 168 -70.66 -15.37 -39.08
CA ASN A 168 -71.21 -14.07 -38.73
C ASN A 168 -71.60 -14.06 -37.25
N ALA A 169 -70.83 -13.35 -36.42
CA ALA A 169 -71.04 -13.31 -34.97
C ALA A 169 -72.35 -12.62 -34.54
N GLN A 170 -72.95 -11.79 -35.41
CA GLN A 170 -74.17 -11.03 -35.08
C GLN A 170 -75.46 -11.77 -35.44
N LYS A 171 -75.45 -12.56 -36.53
CA LYS A 171 -76.62 -13.33 -36.99
C LYS A 171 -76.60 -14.80 -36.59
N GLY A 172 -75.45 -15.34 -36.17
CA GLY A 172 -75.31 -16.75 -35.79
C GLY A 172 -75.27 -17.73 -36.97
N ASP A 173 -75.19 -17.22 -38.20
CA ASP A 173 -75.14 -18.04 -39.41
C ASP A 173 -73.70 -18.47 -39.76
N LEU A 174 -73.58 -19.71 -40.23
CA LEU A 174 -72.32 -20.31 -40.67
C LEU A 174 -72.40 -20.62 -42.17
N HIS A 175 -71.61 -19.90 -42.96
CA HIS A 175 -71.54 -20.10 -44.40
C HIS A 175 -70.28 -20.89 -44.76
N VAL A 176 -70.48 -22.09 -45.31
CA VAL A 176 -69.39 -22.91 -45.86
C VAL A 176 -69.35 -22.71 -47.37
N VAL A 177 -68.26 -22.12 -47.85
CA VAL A 177 -68.04 -21.86 -49.28
C VAL A 177 -66.93 -22.76 -49.78
N ASN A 178 -67.23 -23.56 -50.81
CA ASN A 178 -66.21 -24.33 -51.53
C ASN A 178 -65.56 -23.43 -52.58
N MET A 179 -64.24 -23.29 -52.48
CA MET A 179 -63.41 -22.44 -53.33
C MET A 179 -63.01 -23.24 -54.58
N ASP A 180 -63.89 -23.28 -55.58
CA ASP A 180 -63.64 -23.89 -56.89
C ASP A 180 -63.18 -22.80 -57.88
N SER A 181 -62.39 -23.16 -58.89
CA SER A 181 -61.87 -22.22 -59.91
C SER A 181 -62.95 -21.66 -60.87
N LYS A 182 -64.21 -22.09 -60.70
CA LYS A 182 -65.34 -21.75 -61.58
C LYS A 182 -65.86 -20.31 -61.42
N PHE A 183 -65.59 -19.66 -60.28
CA PHE A 183 -66.02 -18.28 -60.04
C PHE A 183 -64.82 -17.31 -59.96
N SER A 184 -65.06 -16.04 -60.32
CA SER A 184 -64.02 -15.03 -60.27
C SER A 184 -63.64 -14.66 -58.83
N LYS A 185 -62.39 -14.26 -58.60
CA LYS A 185 -61.92 -13.78 -57.30
C LYS A 185 -62.74 -12.59 -56.78
N PHE A 186 -63.28 -11.77 -57.69
CA PHE A 186 -64.14 -10.63 -57.37
C PHE A 186 -65.51 -11.09 -56.82
N PHE A 187 -66.07 -12.17 -57.37
CA PHE A 187 -67.31 -12.77 -56.88
C PHE A 187 -67.15 -13.28 -55.44
N TYR A 188 -66.07 -14.01 -55.16
CA TYR A 188 -65.78 -14.51 -53.81
C TYR A 188 -65.54 -13.37 -52.80
N ALA A 189 -64.80 -12.34 -53.18
CA ALA A 189 -64.59 -11.18 -52.32
C ALA A 189 -65.90 -10.47 -51.96
N ASN A 190 -66.76 -10.20 -52.95
CA ASN A 190 -68.05 -9.53 -52.70
C ASN A 190 -69.00 -10.43 -51.89
N TYR A 191 -69.00 -11.73 -52.14
CA TYR A 191 -69.77 -12.69 -51.36
C TYR A 191 -69.33 -12.69 -49.89
N PHE A 192 -68.02 -12.77 -49.63
CA PHE A 192 -67.47 -12.75 -48.27
C PHE A 192 -67.82 -11.45 -47.52
N TRP A 193 -67.68 -10.29 -48.17
CA TRP A 193 -68.07 -9.01 -47.57
C TRP A 193 -69.57 -8.87 -47.31
N ASN A 194 -70.43 -9.48 -48.13
CA ASN A 194 -71.89 -9.47 -47.90
C ASN A 194 -72.34 -10.45 -46.81
N THR A 195 -71.57 -11.50 -46.53
CA THR A 195 -71.90 -12.53 -45.53
C THR A 195 -71.30 -12.30 -44.15
N LEU A 196 -70.31 -11.41 -44.03
CA LEU A 196 -69.69 -11.00 -42.77
C LEU A 196 -70.66 -10.26 -41.83
#